data_AF-G8TRP1-F1
#
_entry.id   AF-G8TRP1-F1
#
_cell.length_a   1.000
_cell.length_b   1.000
_cell.length_c   1.000
_cell.angle_alpha   90.00
_cell.angle_beta   90.00
_cell.angle_gamma   90.00
#
_symmetry.space_group_name_H-M   'P 1'
#
loop_
_entity.id
_entity.type
_entity.pdbx_description
1 polymer ?
#
loop_
_entity_poly.entity_id
_entity_poly.type
_entity_poly.pdbx_seq_one_letter_code
_entity_poly.pdbx_strand_id
1 'polypeptide(L)'
;MNSSYLTTFSKALLTGVFAGISATFICIIYNVIFRDETSYQLFTFINVSSLIFGVNIAFMLIGVIYYWFIKYGKRTGEWLYIGVLALITILGILKTSGIQRTDDLAANIQFHHLFIAMILIWGISASIGIPVMFHSKKFEEHVL
;
A
#
# COMPACT_ATOMS: atom_id res chain seq x y z
N MET A 1 -20.97 -22.23 -2.24
CA MET A 1 -20.48 -22.29 -3.64
C MET A 1 -19.03 -22.72 -3.59
N ASN A 2 -18.67 -23.84 -4.22
CA ASN A 2 -17.31 -24.35 -4.18
C ASN A 2 -16.46 -23.49 -5.14
N SER A 3 -15.51 -22.71 -4.61
CA SER A 3 -14.56 -21.84 -5.33
C SER A 3 -13.55 -22.67 -6.13
N SER A 4 -14.04 -23.47 -7.09
CA SER A 4 -13.22 -24.42 -7.86
C SER A 4 -12.44 -23.76 -9.01
N TYR A 5 -12.60 -22.46 -9.24
CA TYR A 5 -12.01 -21.74 -10.38
C TYR A 5 -10.90 -20.75 -9.99
N LEU A 6 -10.75 -20.42 -8.70
CA LEU A 6 -9.79 -19.40 -8.28
C LEU A 6 -8.40 -20.02 -8.07
N THR A 7 -7.49 -19.76 -9.02
CA THR A 7 -6.10 -20.18 -8.84
C THR A 7 -5.45 -19.40 -7.69
N THR A 8 -4.45 -19.99 -7.02
CA THR A 8 -3.67 -19.30 -5.97
C THR A 8 -3.05 -17.99 -6.47
N PHE A 9 -2.70 -17.93 -7.77
CA PHE A 9 -2.23 -16.71 -8.41
C PHE A 9 -3.33 -15.65 -8.50
N SER A 10 -4.48 -15.99 -9.08
CA SER A 10 -5.63 -15.09 -9.20
C SER A 10 -6.06 -14.56 -7.83
N LYS A 11 -6.07 -15.44 -6.81
CA LYS A 11 -6.37 -15.07 -5.43
C LYS A 11 -5.40 -14.00 -4.90
N ALA A 12 -4.09 -14.24 -5.01
CA ALA A 12 -3.07 -13.30 -4.53
C ALA A 12 -3.12 -11.96 -5.28
N LEU A 13 -3.31 -12.00 -6.60
CA LEU A 13 -3.44 -10.81 -7.44
C LEU A 13 -4.66 -9.97 -7.02
N LEU A 14 -5.84 -10.59 -6.92
CA LEU A 14 -7.07 -9.88 -6.55
C LEU A 14 -7.05 -9.39 -5.10
N THR A 15 -6.45 -10.14 -4.17
CA THR A 15 -6.20 -9.66 -2.81
C THR A 15 -5.32 -8.41 -2.82
N GLY A 16 -4.24 -8.41 -3.63
CA GLY A 16 -3.38 -7.24 -3.82
C GLY A 16 -4.16 -6.03 -4.33
N VAL A 17 -4.93 -6.20 -5.40
CA VAL A 17 -5.78 -5.13 -5.97
C VAL A 17 -6.77 -4.59 -4.94
N PHE A 18 -7.49 -5.46 -4.23
CA PHE A 18 -8.45 -5.04 -3.20
C PHE A 18 -7.78 -4.28 -2.06
N ALA A 19 -6.61 -4.74 -1.61
CA ALA A 19 -5.80 -4.03 -0.63
C ALA A 19 -5.38 -2.64 -1.15
N GLY A 20 -5.02 -2.53 -2.43
CA GLY A 20 -4.71 -1.27 -3.10
C GLY A 20 -5.88 -0.31 -3.15
N ILE A 21 -7.08 -0.80 -3.48
CA ILE A 21 -8.31 0.01 -3.51
C ILE A 21 -8.59 0.56 -2.10
N SER A 22 -8.52 -0.30 -1.09
CA SER A 22 -8.74 0.07 0.31
C SER A 22 -7.69 1.08 0.80
N ALA A 23 -6.41 0.85 0.51
CA ALA A 23 -5.33 1.77 0.83
C ALA A 23 -5.51 3.13 0.12
N THR A 24 -5.99 3.12 -1.13
CA THR A 24 -6.30 4.34 -1.88
C THR A 24 -7.35 5.18 -1.18
N PHE A 25 -8.46 4.56 -0.74
CA PHE A 25 -9.51 5.28 -0.01
C PHE A 25 -8.96 5.89 1.29
N ILE A 26 -8.18 5.12 2.06
CA ILE A 26 -7.57 5.61 3.30
C ILE A 26 -6.60 6.77 3.00
N CYS A 27 -5.77 6.67 1.97
CA CYS A 27 -4.86 7.74 1.56
C CYS A 27 -5.59 9.00 1.10
N ILE A 28 -6.70 8.86 0.36
CA ILE A 28 -7.51 10.02 -0.07
C ILE A 28 -8.14 10.70 1.13
N ILE A 29 -8.76 9.94 2.03
CA ILE A 29 -9.37 10.48 3.26
C ILE A 29 -8.31 11.22 4.08
N TYR A 30 -7.15 10.60 4.31
CA TYR A 30 -6.05 11.23 5.03
C TYR A 30 -5.55 12.50 4.34
N ASN A 31 -5.39 12.47 3.02
CA ASN A 31 -4.94 13.63 2.25
C ASN A 31 -5.92 14.81 2.31
N VAL A 32 -7.23 14.54 2.30
CA VAL A 32 -8.26 15.59 2.44
C VAL A 32 -8.19 16.21 3.82
N ILE A 33 -8.21 15.40 4.89
CA ILE A 33 -8.16 15.87 6.28
C ILE A 33 -6.86 16.66 6.53
N PHE A 34 -5.71 16.13 6.11
CA PHE A 34 -4.43 16.78 6.32
C PHE A 34 -4.36 18.15 5.64
N ARG A 35 -4.91 18.28 4.42
CA ARG A 35 -4.90 19.55 3.68
C ARG A 35 -5.85 20.59 4.25
N ASP A 36 -6.98 20.15 4.79
CA ASP A 36 -7.92 21.04 5.47
C ASP A 36 -7.27 21.67 6.71
N GLU A 37 -6.56 20.87 7.50
CA GLU A 37 -5.88 21.32 8.73
C GLU A 37 -4.62 22.16 8.46
N THR A 38 -3.86 21.84 7.41
CA THR A 38 -2.52 22.45 7.17
C THR A 38 -2.49 23.52 6.08
N SER A 39 -3.59 23.72 5.35
CA SER A 39 -3.66 24.58 4.15
C SER A 39 -2.58 24.26 3.10
N TYR A 40 -2.09 23.01 3.07
CA TYR A 40 -1.02 22.58 2.17
C TYR A 40 -1.51 22.49 0.71
N GLN A 41 -0.97 23.35 -0.17
CA GLN A 41 -1.44 23.51 -1.57
C GLN A 41 -0.52 22.88 -2.64
N LEU A 42 0.45 22.04 -2.28
CA LEU A 42 1.28 21.37 -3.30
C LEU A 42 0.53 20.15 -3.90
N PHE A 43 -0.07 20.35 -5.07
CA PHE A 43 -0.85 19.34 -5.82
C PHE A 43 -0.05 18.59 -6.90
N THR A 44 1.19 18.99 -7.17
CA THR A 44 1.90 18.55 -8.38
C THR A 44 2.24 17.05 -8.40
N PHE A 45 2.53 16.45 -7.24
CA PHE A 45 2.94 15.04 -7.16
C PHE A 45 1.96 14.16 -6.38
N ILE A 46 1.44 14.66 -5.26
CA ILE A 46 0.42 13.98 -4.47
C ILE A 46 -0.92 14.59 -4.85
N ASN A 47 -1.61 13.97 -5.78
CA ASN A 47 -2.98 14.32 -6.13
C ASN A 47 -3.86 13.07 -6.13
N VAL A 48 -5.17 13.28 -6.20
CA VAL A 48 -6.14 12.18 -6.13
C VAL A 48 -5.91 11.19 -7.27
N SER A 49 -5.59 11.66 -8.48
CA SER A 49 -5.31 10.80 -9.62
C SER A 49 -4.04 9.94 -9.42
N SER A 50 -2.94 10.51 -8.95
CA SER A 50 -1.68 9.81 -8.71
C SER A 50 -1.81 8.81 -7.57
N LEU A 51 -2.62 9.11 -6.55
CA LEU A 51 -3.01 8.14 -5.53
C LEU A 51 -3.82 7.00 -6.15
N ILE A 52 -4.89 7.28 -6.89
CA ILE A 52 -5.73 6.21 -7.47
C ILE A 52 -4.93 5.30 -8.38
N PHE A 53 -4.22 5.83 -9.38
CA PHE A 53 -3.50 5.00 -10.32
C PHE A 53 -2.23 4.41 -9.71
N GLY A 54 -1.44 5.21 -8.99
CA GLY A 54 -0.17 4.81 -8.42
C GLY A 54 -0.32 3.72 -7.36
N VAL A 55 -1.24 3.88 -6.41
CA VAL A 55 -1.48 2.89 -5.35
C VAL A 55 -1.94 1.57 -5.97
N ASN A 56 -2.96 1.59 -6.83
CA ASN A 56 -3.56 0.36 -7.34
C ASN A 56 -2.61 -0.42 -8.25
N ILE A 57 -1.85 0.26 -9.12
CA ILE A 57 -0.84 -0.40 -9.96
C ILE A 57 0.27 -1.00 -9.09
N ALA A 58 0.75 -0.25 -8.08
CA ALA A 58 1.76 -0.76 -7.15
C ALA A 58 1.26 -2.00 -6.39
N PHE A 59 0.03 -1.95 -5.88
CA PHE A 59 -0.57 -3.05 -5.13
C PHE A 59 -0.90 -4.28 -5.97
N MET A 60 -1.23 -4.09 -7.25
CA MET A 60 -1.33 -5.19 -8.21
C MET A 60 0.02 -5.92 -8.33
N LEU A 61 1.12 -5.18 -8.50
CA LEU A 61 2.47 -5.75 -8.56
C LEU A 61 2.87 -6.42 -7.24
N ILE A 62 2.52 -5.80 -6.11
CA ILE A 62 2.75 -6.37 -4.78
C ILE A 62 1.99 -7.70 -4.61
N GLY A 63 0.74 -7.80 -5.10
CA GLY A 63 -0.01 -9.05 -5.10
C GLY A 63 0.67 -10.16 -5.91
N VAL A 64 1.27 -9.82 -7.05
CA VAL A 64 2.11 -10.74 -7.82
C VAL A 64 3.35 -11.14 -7.01
N ILE A 65 4.07 -10.18 -6.43
CA ILE A 65 5.26 -10.45 -5.61
C ILE A 65 4.91 -11.39 -4.44
N TYR A 66 3.81 -11.11 -3.75
CA TYR A 66 3.31 -11.95 -2.66
C TYR A 66 3.08 -13.39 -3.12
N TYR A 67 2.45 -13.59 -4.29
CA TYR A 67 2.31 -14.93 -4.89
C TYR A 67 3.65 -15.64 -5.08
N TRP A 68 4.68 -14.95 -5.56
CA TRP A 68 6.01 -15.53 -5.72
C TRP A 68 6.59 -15.97 -4.36
N PHE A 69 6.49 -15.15 -3.32
CA PHE A 69 6.98 -15.50 -1.99
C PHE A 69 6.30 -16.76 -1.43
N ILE A 70 4.97 -16.88 -1.54
CA ILE A 70 4.25 -18.07 -1.05
C ILE A 70 4.49 -19.31 -1.92
N LYS A 71 4.66 -19.14 -3.25
CA LYS A 71 4.89 -20.26 -4.18
C LYS A 71 6.25 -20.92 -3.95
N TYR A 72 7.31 -20.12 -3.78
CA TYR A 72 8.67 -20.64 -3.63
C TYR A 72 9.09 -20.84 -2.17
N GLY A 73 8.56 -20.06 -1.23
CA GLY A 73 9.01 -20.03 0.16
C GLY A 73 8.25 -20.93 1.14
N LYS A 74 7.22 -21.68 0.69
CA LYS A 74 6.32 -22.46 1.56
C LYS A 74 5.84 -21.59 2.76
N ARG A 75 5.83 -22.13 3.99
CA ARG A 75 5.44 -21.39 5.21
C ARG A 75 6.38 -20.23 5.58
N THR A 76 7.64 -20.29 5.17
CA THR A 76 8.63 -19.24 5.50
C THR A 76 8.53 -18.06 4.54
N GLY A 77 8.00 -18.27 3.33
CA GLY A 77 7.86 -17.24 2.30
C GLY A 77 7.02 -16.05 2.74
N GLU A 78 5.95 -16.28 3.49
CA GLU A 78 5.11 -15.21 4.02
C GLU A 78 5.86 -14.35 5.05
N TRP A 79 6.55 -14.96 6.01
CA TRP A 79 7.36 -14.23 6.99
C TRP A 79 8.48 -13.42 6.32
N LEU A 80 9.11 -13.97 5.28
CA LEU A 80 10.09 -13.25 4.48
C LEU A 80 9.46 -12.07 3.74
N TYR A 81 8.28 -12.26 3.13
CA TYR A 81 7.54 -11.17 2.49
C TYR A 81 7.23 -10.03 3.46
N ILE A 82 6.69 -10.37 4.64
CA ILE A 82 6.37 -9.38 5.68
C ILE A 82 7.64 -8.65 6.11
N GLY A 83 8.72 -9.38 6.39
CA GLY A 83 10.00 -8.79 6.80
C GLY A 83 10.59 -7.87 5.74
N VAL A 84 10.57 -8.27 4.48
CA VAL A 84 11.06 -7.45 3.35
C VAL A 84 10.22 -6.20 3.18
N LEU A 85 8.88 -6.29 3.21
CA LEU A 85 8.03 -5.11 3.06
C LEU A 85 8.09 -4.18 4.26
N ALA A 86 8.18 -4.71 5.49
CA ALA A 86 8.41 -3.91 6.68
C ALA A 86 9.74 -3.15 6.58
N LEU A 87 10.81 -3.82 6.16
CA LEU A 87 12.11 -3.19 5.95
C LEU A 87 12.05 -2.10 4.87
N ILE A 88 11.41 -2.37 3.72
CA ILE A 88 11.22 -1.38 2.65
C ILE A 88 10.44 -0.16 3.18
N THR A 89 9.41 -0.39 3.99
CA THR A 89 8.61 0.69 4.60
C THR A 89 9.46 1.54 5.52
N ILE A 90 10.25 0.93 6.40
CA ILE A 90 11.16 1.64 7.32
C ILE A 90 12.20 2.45 6.52
N LEU A 91 12.84 1.83 5.53
CA LEU A 91 13.81 2.52 4.67
C LEU A 91 13.16 3.68 3.90
N GLY A 92 11.92 3.50 3.44
CA GLY A 92 11.12 4.56 2.81
C GLY A 92 10.91 5.74 3.73
N ILE A 93 10.49 5.50 4.98
CA ILE A 93 10.29 6.53 6.01
C ILE A 93 11.61 7.27 6.29
N LEU A 94 12.73 6.55 6.45
CA LEU A 94 14.02 7.19 6.71
C LEU A 94 14.46 8.10 5.55
N LYS A 95 14.22 7.66 4.31
CA LYS A 95 14.59 8.40 3.11
C LYS A 95 13.72 9.63 2.85
N THR A 96 12.53 9.76 3.44
CA THR A 96 11.68 10.94 3.21
C THR A 96 12.34 12.24 3.66
N SER A 97 13.05 12.20 4.80
CA SER A 97 13.75 13.34 5.38
C SER A 97 14.77 13.99 4.45
N GLY A 98 15.33 13.24 3.50
CA GLY A 98 16.30 13.74 2.53
C GLY A 98 15.69 14.40 1.29
N ILE A 99 14.35 14.45 1.17
CA ILE A 99 13.68 14.92 -0.04
C ILE A 99 13.36 16.42 0.10
N GLN A 100 14.11 17.30 -0.55
CA GLN A 100 13.73 18.71 -0.69
C GLN A 100 12.95 18.92 -1.99
N ARG A 101 11.75 19.50 -1.90
CA ARG A 101 10.85 19.71 -3.06
C ARG A 101 10.66 21.17 -3.45
N THR A 102 10.85 22.07 -2.50
CA THR A 102 10.75 23.51 -2.70
C THR A 102 11.77 24.22 -1.83
N ASP A 103 12.03 25.49 -2.11
CA ASP A 103 12.89 26.35 -1.29
C ASP A 103 12.22 26.73 0.04
N ASP A 104 10.89 26.58 0.13
CA ASP A 104 10.13 26.81 1.36
C ASP A 104 10.24 25.62 2.34
N LEU A 105 10.85 25.88 3.49
CA LEU A 105 11.02 24.90 4.57
C LEU A 105 9.67 24.40 5.12
N ALA A 106 8.67 25.28 5.26
CA ALA A 106 7.38 24.91 5.84
C ALA A 106 6.63 23.91 4.95
N ALA A 107 6.61 24.18 3.64
CA ALA A 107 6.03 23.29 2.65
C ALA A 107 6.74 21.91 2.58
N ASN A 108 8.07 21.87 2.74
CA ASN A 108 8.81 20.60 2.79
C ASN A 108 8.45 19.76 4.03
N ILE A 109 8.32 20.39 5.21
CA ILE A 109 7.94 19.69 6.45
C ILE A 109 6.53 19.09 6.33
N GLN A 110 5.59 19.86 5.78
CA GLN A 110 4.22 19.39 5.53
C GLN A 110 4.20 18.23 4.52
N PHE A 111 4.98 18.32 3.45
CA PHE A 111 5.14 17.24 2.49
C PHE A 111 5.69 15.97 3.14
N HIS A 112 6.72 16.06 3.99
CA HIS A 112 7.29 14.90 4.67
C HIS A 112 6.28 14.21 5.56
N HIS A 113 5.52 14.95 6.36
CA HIS A 113 4.47 14.38 7.20
C HIS A 113 3.42 13.63 6.39
N LEU A 114 2.90 14.27 5.33
CA LEU A 114 1.92 13.66 4.45
C LEU A 114 2.47 12.39 3.79
N PHE A 115 3.71 12.45 3.30
CA PHE A 115 4.34 11.35 2.58
C PHE A 115 4.68 10.17 3.50
N ILE A 116 5.15 10.43 4.73
CA ILE A 116 5.38 9.38 5.74
C ILE A 116 4.08 8.65 6.07
N ALA A 117 2.97 9.38 6.28
CA ALA A 117 1.68 8.77 6.55
C ALA A 117 1.21 7.88 5.37
N MET A 118 1.41 8.33 4.13
CA MET A 118 1.10 7.52 2.95
C MET A 118 1.94 6.24 2.88
N ILE A 119 3.25 6.35 3.13
CA ILE A 119 4.15 5.18 3.19
C ILE A 119 3.70 4.20 4.27
N LEU A 120 3.28 4.70 5.44
CA LEU A 120 2.76 3.84 6.52
C LEU A 120 1.49 3.11 6.12
N ILE A 121 0.51 3.82 5.53
CA ILE A 121 -0.74 3.20 5.04
C ILE A 121 -0.40 2.09 4.04
N TRP A 122 0.46 2.38 3.05
CA TRP A 122 0.86 1.39 2.06
C TRP A 122 1.59 0.21 2.68
N GLY A 123 2.57 0.50 3.55
CA GLY A 123 3.38 -0.52 4.21
C GLY A 123 2.53 -1.48 5.04
N ILE A 124 1.60 -0.96 5.85
CA ILE A 124 0.70 -1.77 6.68
C ILE A 124 -0.28 -2.58 5.80
N SER A 125 -0.91 -1.94 4.82
CA SER A 125 -1.84 -2.62 3.91
C SER A 125 -1.15 -3.71 3.10
N ALA A 126 0.09 -3.49 2.65
CA ALA A 126 0.85 -4.46 1.88
C ALA A 126 1.42 -5.58 2.75
N SER A 127 2.06 -5.26 3.88
CA SER A 127 2.73 -6.25 4.73
C SER A 127 1.76 -7.07 5.57
N ILE A 128 0.69 -6.48 6.12
CA ILE A 128 -0.25 -7.18 7.01
C ILE A 128 -1.57 -7.42 6.30
N GLY A 129 -2.10 -6.40 5.61
CA GLY A 129 -3.41 -6.48 4.97
C GLY A 129 -3.51 -7.61 3.95
N ILE A 130 -2.53 -7.72 3.04
CA ILE A 130 -2.53 -8.76 1.99
C ILE A 130 -2.48 -10.17 2.59
N PRO A 131 -1.54 -10.55 3.47
CA PRO A 131 -1.53 -11.89 4.05
C PRO A 131 -2.80 -12.22 4.84
N VAL A 132 -3.33 -11.28 5.63
CA VAL A 132 -4.55 -11.49 6.42
C VAL A 132 -5.75 -11.73 5.52
N MET A 133 -5.94 -10.91 4.49
CA MET A 133 -7.06 -11.07 3.54
C MET A 133 -6.91 -12.34 2.70
N PHE A 134 -5.69 -12.70 2.31
CA PHE A 134 -5.43 -13.91 1.54
C PHE A 134 -5.82 -15.20 2.29
N HIS A 135 -5.64 -15.23 3.62
CA HIS A 135 -6.01 -16.41 4.43
C HIS A 135 -7.49 -16.41 4.87
N SER A 136 -8.21 -15.31 4.68
CA SER A 136 -9.60 -15.20 5.12
C SER A 136 -10.55 -15.93 4.16
N LYS A 137 -11.23 -16.97 4.65
CA LYS A 137 -12.28 -17.68 3.89
C LYS A 137 -13.47 -16.77 3.56
N LYS A 138 -13.83 -15.88 4.49
CA LYS A 138 -14.92 -14.92 4.27
C LYS A 138 -14.60 -13.96 3.13
N PHE A 139 -13.34 -13.53 3.05
CA PHE A 139 -12.88 -12.67 1.96
C PHE A 139 -12.98 -13.39 0.62
N GLU A 140 -12.52 -14.64 0.56
CA GLU A 140 -12.63 -15.46 -0.65
C GLU A 140 -14.08 -15.69 -1.09
N GLU A 141 -15.02 -15.86 -0.16
CA GLU A 141 -16.41 -16.18 -0.49
C GLU A 141 -17.28 -14.95 -0.84
N HIS A 142 -16.96 -13.77 -0.30
CA HIS A 142 -17.82 -12.58 -0.39
C HIS A 142 -17.22 -11.45 -1.23
N VAL A 143 -15.93 -11.50 -1.54
CA VAL A 143 -15.21 -10.40 -2.21
C VAL A 143 -14.48 -10.85 -3.48
N LEU A 144 -13.93 -12.07 -3.50
CA LEU A 144 -13.24 -12.65 -4.66
C LEU A 144 -14.20 -13.45 -5.56
#